data_AF-A0A2V8UHX8-F1
#
_entry.id   AF-A0A2V8UHX8-F1
#
_cell.length_a   1.000
_cell.length_b   1.000
_cell.length_c   1.000
_cell.angle_alpha   90.00
_cell.angle_beta   90.00
_cell.angle_gamma   90.00
#
_symmetry.space_group_name_H-M   'P 1'
#
loop_
_entity.id
_entity.type
_entity.pdbx_description
1 polymer ?
#
loop_
_entity_poly.entity_id
_entity_poly.type
_entity_poly.pdbx_seq_one_letter_code
_entity_poly.pdbx_strand_id
1 'polypeptide(L)'
;MVDRAAVALDEDFRTGLDEWTSRGNATASWSFDATGFVRPGALALYRPSLGLTDYQMQFLGLIDKKAMSWVVRAADFDNYYVVKLVVLKPGPLPTIGVTRYAVVNGKAQNRADVVVPINARPDMLYRGRSRRHLRSRRPRPDGR
;
A
#
# COMPACT_ATOMS: atom_id res chain seq x y z
N MET A 1 -4.51 -30.87 13.56
CA MET A 1 -5.23 -29.83 12.81
C MET A 1 -4.76 -28.49 13.38
N VAL A 2 -3.86 -27.78 12.71
CA VAL A 2 -3.35 -26.49 13.21
C VAL A 2 -4.21 -25.40 12.59
N ASP A 3 -5.18 -24.91 13.36
CA ASP A 3 -5.92 -23.70 13.03
C ASP A 3 -4.94 -22.53 13.22
N ARG A 4 -4.42 -21.99 12.11
CA ARG A 4 -3.66 -20.75 12.15
C ARG A 4 -4.69 -19.65 12.31
N ALA A 5 -4.88 -19.17 13.54
CA ALA A 5 -5.75 -18.04 13.83
C ALA A 5 -5.45 -16.90 12.84
N ALA A 6 -6.40 -16.61 11.95
CA ALA A 6 -6.32 -15.46 11.08
C ALA A 6 -6.63 -14.22 11.94
N VAL A 7 -5.63 -13.36 12.16
CA VAL A 7 -5.85 -12.06 12.80
C VAL A 7 -6.50 -11.13 11.78
N ALA A 8 -7.65 -10.57 12.14
CA ALA A 8 -8.29 -9.48 11.41
C ALA A 8 -7.89 -8.14 12.05
N LEU A 9 -7.30 -7.25 11.26
CA LEU A 9 -6.95 -5.89 11.67
C LEU A 9 -7.77 -4.93 10.83
N ASP A 10 -8.55 -4.08 11.50
CA ASP A 10 -9.39 -3.07 10.88
C ASP A 10 -8.96 -1.69 11.37
N GLU A 11 -8.83 -0.75 10.44
CA GLU A 11 -8.50 0.65 10.69
C GLU A 11 -9.55 1.50 9.97
N ASP A 12 -10.27 2.32 10.74
CA ASP A 12 -11.28 3.25 10.25
C ASP A 12 -10.95 4.72 10.56
N PHE A 13 -9.80 4.96 11.19
CA PHE A 13 -9.22 6.25 11.58
C PHE A 13 -10.04 7.08 12.57
N ARG A 14 -11.13 6.54 13.13
CA ARG A 14 -11.98 7.26 14.10
C ARG A 14 -11.30 7.48 15.44
N THR A 15 -10.36 6.61 15.79
CA THR A 15 -9.55 6.71 17.01
C THR A 15 -8.26 7.51 16.79
N GLY A 16 -8.10 8.16 15.63
CA GLY A 16 -6.95 8.97 15.30
C GLY A 16 -5.87 8.21 14.54
N LEU A 17 -4.61 8.61 14.74
CA LEU A 17 -3.45 8.09 14.01
C LEU A 17 -2.43 7.40 14.93
N ASP A 18 -2.83 7.04 16.14
CA ASP A 18 -1.92 6.52 17.17
C ASP A 18 -1.21 5.24 16.71
N GLU A 19 -1.90 4.38 15.95
CA GLU A 19 -1.34 3.14 15.38
C GLU A 19 -0.45 3.33 14.14
N TRP A 20 -0.28 4.57 13.69
CA TRP A 20 0.52 4.92 12.54
C TRP A 20 1.83 5.55 12.98
N THR A 21 2.95 4.92 12.64
CA THR A 21 4.28 5.45 12.93
C THR A 21 4.90 6.03 11.68
N SER A 22 5.66 7.12 11.80
CA SER A 22 6.42 7.73 10.71
C SER A 22 7.87 7.97 11.14
N ARG A 23 8.74 8.32 10.20
CA ARG A 23 10.08 8.82 10.57
C ARG A 23 9.94 10.16 11.30
N GLY A 24 10.36 10.20 12.56
CA GLY A 24 10.16 11.36 13.42
C GLY A 24 8.67 11.59 13.70
N ASN A 25 8.19 12.83 13.57
CA ASN A 25 6.77 13.18 13.71
C ASN A 25 6.09 13.51 12.37
N ALA A 26 6.48 12.84 11.29
CA ALA A 26 5.98 13.16 9.94
C ALA A 26 4.49 12.80 9.72
N THR A 27 3.88 11.99 10.60
CA THR A 27 2.42 11.78 10.66
C THR A 27 1.66 13.07 10.96
N ALA A 28 2.29 14.09 11.54
CA ALA A 28 1.70 15.43 11.69
C ALA A 28 1.34 16.09 10.35
N SER A 29 1.87 15.58 9.22
CA SER A 29 1.48 16.04 7.88
C SER A 29 0.19 15.41 7.35
N TRP A 30 -0.33 14.38 8.03
CA TRP A 30 -1.62 13.78 7.69
C TRP A 30 -2.74 14.67 8.22
N SER A 31 -3.84 14.71 7.48
CA SER A 31 -5.03 15.45 7.89
C SER A 31 -6.30 14.67 7.61
N PHE A 32 -7.41 15.13 8.15
CA PHE A 32 -8.75 14.63 7.83
C PHE A 32 -9.46 15.70 7.01
N ASP A 33 -10.24 15.31 6.02
CA ASP A 33 -11.17 16.23 5.38
C ASP A 33 -12.52 16.30 6.12
N ALA A 34 -13.38 17.20 5.66
CA ALA A 34 -14.71 17.42 6.25
C ALA A 34 -15.62 16.18 6.19
N THR A 35 -15.28 15.18 5.37
CA THR A 35 -16.04 13.93 5.24
C THR A 35 -15.43 12.78 6.04
N GLY A 36 -14.35 13.03 6.79
CA GLY A 36 -13.67 12.05 7.61
C GLY A 36 -12.67 11.17 6.85
N PHE A 37 -12.39 11.47 5.58
CA PHE A 37 -11.31 10.77 4.86
C PHE A 37 -9.95 11.28 5.34
N VAL A 38 -9.06 10.36 5.64
CA VAL A 38 -7.65 10.68 5.86
C VAL A 38 -7.02 11.10 4.54
N ARG A 39 -6.25 12.19 4.59
CA ARG A 39 -5.34 12.66 3.56
C ARG A 39 -3.91 12.35 4.01
N PRO A 40 -3.32 11.23 3.54
CA PRO A 40 -1.97 10.87 3.93
C PRO A 40 -0.95 11.88 3.41
N GLY A 41 0.03 12.19 4.25
CA GLY A 41 1.21 12.99 3.91
C GLY A 41 2.45 12.12 3.70
N ALA A 42 3.44 12.29 4.55
CA ALA A 42 4.66 11.47 4.55
C ALA A 42 4.37 9.98 4.81
N LEU A 43 5.33 9.11 4.47
CA LEU A 43 5.22 7.67 4.70
C LEU A 43 4.97 7.40 6.20
N ALA A 44 3.89 6.67 6.47
CA ALA A 44 3.63 6.07 7.76
C ALA A 44 3.36 4.57 7.60
N LEU A 45 3.72 3.79 8.62
CA LEU A 45 3.53 2.36 8.71
C LEU A 45 2.51 2.05 9.80
N TYR A 46 1.56 1.17 9.47
CA TYR A 46 0.57 0.70 10.43
C TYR A 46 1.19 -0.34 11.37
N ARG A 47 1.47 0.05 12.62
CA ARG A 47 2.24 -0.75 13.59
C ARG A 47 1.70 -2.17 13.78
N PRO A 48 0.37 -2.40 13.89
CA PRO A 48 -0.17 -3.75 14.09
C PRO A 48 0.16 -4.74 12.97
N SER A 49 0.53 -4.24 11.77
CA SER A 49 0.86 -5.09 10.62
C SER A 49 2.33 -5.46 10.46
N LEU A 50 3.26 -4.83 11.20
CA LEU A 50 4.71 -4.98 10.97
C LEU A 50 5.25 -6.40 11.23
N GLY A 51 4.58 -7.15 12.12
CA GLY A 51 4.92 -8.56 12.38
C GLY A 51 4.29 -9.56 11.40
N LEU A 52 3.40 -9.11 10.51
CA LEU A 52 2.64 -10.01 9.64
C LEU A 52 3.46 -10.38 8.40
N THR A 53 3.58 -11.69 8.17
CA THR A 53 4.26 -12.21 7.00
C THR A 53 3.27 -12.63 5.93
N ASP A 54 2.23 -13.42 6.21
CA ASP A 54 1.23 -13.79 5.21
C ASP A 54 -0.10 -13.08 5.47
N TYR A 55 -0.40 -12.08 4.64
CA TYR A 55 -1.59 -11.25 4.82
C TYR A 55 -2.19 -10.78 3.49
N GLN A 56 -3.46 -10.36 3.60
CA GLN A 56 -4.17 -9.61 2.57
C GLN A 56 -4.51 -8.23 3.15
N MET A 57 -4.11 -7.18 2.45
CA MET A 57 -4.51 -5.80 2.74
C MET A 57 -5.63 -5.38 1.78
N GLN A 58 -6.66 -4.75 2.32
CA GLN A 58 -7.74 -4.13 1.55
C GLN A 58 -8.03 -2.74 2.09
N PHE A 59 -8.33 -1.79 1.21
CA PHE A 59 -8.71 -0.44 1.60
C PHE A 59 -9.56 0.21 0.49
N LEU A 60 -10.21 1.32 0.84
CA LEU A 60 -10.84 2.23 -0.11
C LEU A 60 -10.04 3.54 -0.13
N GLY A 61 -9.90 4.13 -1.31
CA GLY A 61 -9.27 5.43 -1.43
C GLY A 61 -9.50 6.08 -2.78
N LEU A 62 -9.22 7.36 -2.83
CA LEU A 62 -9.43 8.23 -3.99
C LEU A 62 -8.08 8.82 -4.41
N ILE A 63 -7.91 9.07 -5.71
CA ILE A 63 -6.76 9.83 -6.18
C ILE A 63 -7.10 11.32 -6.08
N ASP A 64 -6.66 11.97 -4.99
CA ASP A 64 -6.98 13.38 -4.71
C ASP A 64 -6.24 14.34 -5.67
N LYS A 65 -4.97 14.03 -5.97
CA LYS A 65 -4.14 14.83 -6.88
C LYS A 65 -3.65 14.00 -8.05
N LYS A 66 -2.46 13.40 -7.91
CA LYS A 66 -1.77 12.68 -9.00
C LYS A 66 -1.73 11.17 -8.80
N ALA A 67 -1.62 10.74 -7.55
CA ALA A 67 -1.50 9.33 -7.23
C ALA A 67 -2.04 9.02 -5.84
N MET A 68 -2.54 7.81 -5.68
CA MET A 68 -2.77 7.17 -4.40
C MET A 68 -1.68 6.11 -4.21
N SER A 69 -0.99 6.12 -3.07
CA SER A 69 0.16 5.24 -2.83
C SER A 69 0.00 4.50 -1.51
N TRP A 70 0.51 3.27 -1.47
CA TRP A 70 0.60 2.47 -0.26
C TRP A 70 1.86 1.62 -0.30
N VAL A 71 2.27 1.14 0.86
CA VAL A 71 3.41 0.23 0.98
C VAL A 71 2.94 -1.14 1.46
N VAL A 72 3.66 -2.17 1.03
CA VAL A 72 3.45 -3.55 1.49
C VAL A 72 4.79 -4.15 1.88
N ARG A 73 4.76 -5.14 2.77
CA ARG A 73 5.94 -5.86 3.28
C ARG A 73 6.99 -4.91 3.86
N ALA A 74 6.53 -3.89 4.57
CA ALA A 74 7.44 -3.00 5.29
C ALA A 74 8.03 -3.78 6.47
N ALA A 75 9.35 -3.96 6.46
CA ALA A 75 10.08 -4.40 7.64
C ALA A 75 10.40 -3.19 8.53
N ASP A 76 10.69 -2.06 7.90
CA ASP A 76 11.01 -0.77 8.51
C ASP A 76 10.82 0.34 7.47
N PHE A 77 11.31 1.55 7.76
CA PHE A 77 11.25 2.70 6.86
C PHE A 77 12.32 2.70 5.75
N ASP A 78 13.18 1.70 5.68
CA ASP A 78 14.24 1.52 4.69
C ASP A 78 14.00 0.31 3.77
N ASN A 79 13.08 -0.58 4.14
CA ASN A 79 12.86 -1.87 3.50
C ASN A 79 11.36 -2.13 3.33
N TYR A 80 10.83 -1.83 2.14
CA TYR A 80 9.40 -1.97 1.82
C TYR A 80 9.17 -2.02 0.30
N TYR A 81 7.98 -2.46 -0.12
CA TYR A 81 7.55 -2.37 -1.51
C TYR A 81 6.54 -1.25 -1.67
N VAL A 82 6.76 -0.40 -2.66
CA VAL A 82 5.86 0.70 -3.02
C VAL A 82 4.91 0.25 -4.10
N VAL A 83 3.63 0.60 -3.95
CA VAL A 83 2.63 0.52 -5.00
C VAL A 83 1.95 1.88 -5.12
N LYS A 84 1.76 2.35 -6.35
CA LYS A 84 1.03 3.59 -6.64
C LYS A 84 0.00 3.34 -7.72
N LEU A 85 -1.21 3.85 -7.53
CA LEU A 85 -2.19 4.06 -8.58
C LEU A 85 -2.06 5.52 -9.04
N VAL A 86 -1.71 5.75 -10.30
CA VAL A 86 -1.24 7.05 -10.81
C VAL A 86 -2.08 7.50 -11.99
N VAL A 87 -2.48 8.77 -12.01
CA VAL A 87 -3.02 9.41 -13.22
C VAL A 87 -1.86 9.71 -14.18
N LEU A 88 -1.78 8.95 -15.27
CA LEU A 88 -0.77 9.12 -16.31
C LEU A 88 -1.15 10.23 -17.30
N LYS A 89 -2.45 10.31 -17.63
CA LYS A 89 -3.03 11.37 -18.46
C LYS A 89 -4.35 11.83 -17.84
N PRO A 90 -4.51 13.12 -17.49
CA PRO A 90 -5.76 13.65 -16.94
C PRO A 90 -6.82 13.85 -18.04
N GLY A 91 -8.07 14.05 -17.64
CA GLY A 91 -9.21 14.32 -18.52
C GLY A 91 -10.51 13.72 -17.99
N PRO A 92 -11.65 13.85 -18.71
CA PRO A 92 -12.92 13.22 -18.33
C PRO A 92 -12.83 11.69 -18.25
N LEU A 93 -11.93 11.09 -19.03
CA LEU A 93 -11.55 9.68 -19.01
C LEU A 93 -10.04 9.56 -18.76
N PRO A 94 -9.58 9.62 -17.50
CA PRO A 94 -8.16 9.58 -17.19
C PRO A 94 -7.51 8.24 -17.59
N THR A 95 -6.27 8.30 -18.08
CA THR A 95 -5.43 7.10 -18.19
C THR A 95 -4.78 6.82 -16.84
N ILE A 96 -5.05 5.64 -16.27
CA ILE A 96 -4.48 5.22 -14.99
C ILE A 96 -3.36 4.20 -15.21
N GLY A 97 -2.29 4.34 -14.43
CA GLY A 97 -1.19 3.39 -14.35
C GLY A 97 -1.00 2.86 -12.93
N VAL A 98 -0.29 1.75 -12.83
CA VAL A 98 0.26 1.22 -11.59
C VAL A 98 1.78 1.27 -11.66
N THR A 99 2.38 1.92 -10.68
CA THR A 99 3.82 1.93 -10.45
C THR A 99 4.15 1.00 -9.28
N ARG A 100 5.18 0.17 -9.43
CA ARG A 100 5.72 -0.65 -8.34
C ARG A 100 7.24 -0.67 -8.34
N TYR A 101 7.83 -0.65 -7.15
CA TYR A 101 9.27 -0.83 -6.93
C TYR A 101 9.54 -1.21 -5.48
N ALA A 102 10.70 -1.79 -5.21
CA ALA A 102 11.18 -2.00 -3.85
C ALA A 102 12.01 -0.79 -3.39
N VAL A 103 12.01 -0.55 -2.09
CA VAL A 103 13.03 0.24 -1.39
C VAL A 103 13.80 -0.74 -0.53
N VAL A 104 15.12 -0.75 -0.69
CA VAL A 104 16.03 -1.63 0.05
C VAL A 104 17.16 -0.77 0.58
N ASN A 105 17.41 -0.84 1.90
CA ASN A 105 18.37 0.02 2.59
C ASN A 105 18.17 1.52 2.27
N GLY A 106 16.91 1.95 2.22
CA GLY A 106 16.53 3.34 1.95
C GLY A 106 16.65 3.76 0.48
N LYS A 107 17.07 2.85 -0.43
CA LYS A 107 17.27 3.16 -1.85
C LYS A 107 16.21 2.50 -2.71
N ALA A 108 15.58 3.31 -3.56
CA ALA A 108 14.65 2.82 -4.57
C ALA A 108 15.35 1.89 -5.57
N GLN A 109 14.73 0.75 -5.82
CA GLN A 109 15.17 -0.25 -6.78
C GLN A 109 14.48 -0.03 -8.14
N ASN A 110 14.72 -0.93 -9.09
CA ASN A 110 14.13 -0.88 -10.43
C ASN A 110 12.60 -0.73 -10.36
N ARG A 111 12.11 0.24 -11.14
CA ARG A 111 10.69 0.62 -11.22
C ARG A 111 10.01 -0.07 -12.39
N ALA A 112 8.82 -0.60 -12.15
CA ALA A 112 7.92 -1.09 -13.18
C ALA A 112 6.66 -0.22 -13.21
N ASP A 113 6.31 0.25 -14.40
CA ASP A 113 5.15 1.10 -14.67
C ASP A 113 4.26 0.38 -15.71
N VAL A 114 2.97 0.22 -15.41
CA VAL A 114 2.02 -0.50 -16.26
C VAL A 114 0.73 0.28 -16.37
N VAL A 115 0.24 0.50 -17.59
CA VAL A 115 -1.10 1.08 -17.81
C VAL A 115 -2.15 0.05 -17.43
N VAL A 116 -3.17 0.46 -16.67
CA VAL A 116 -4.26 -0.43 -16.27
C VAL A 116 -5.49 -0.16 -17.16
N PRO A 117 -6.08 -1.19 -17.79
CA PRO A 117 -7.27 -1.02 -18.62
C PRO A 117 -8.53 -0.91 -17.75
N ILE A 118 -8.72 0.23 -17.08
CA ILE A 118 -9.90 0.55 -16.29
C ILE A 118 -10.58 1.81 -16.82
N ASN A 119 -11.92 1.82 -16.76
CA ASN A 119 -12.71 3.02 -17.03
C ASN A 119 -12.71 3.94 -15.81
N ALA A 120 -11.61 4.65 -15.62
CA ALA A 120 -11.45 5.60 -14.54
C ALA A 120 -12.30 6.86 -14.77
N ARG A 121 -12.69 7.50 -13.68
CA ARG A 121 -13.33 8.82 -13.66
C ARG A 121 -12.67 9.69 -12.59
N PRO A 122 -12.75 11.02 -12.72
CA PRO A 122 -12.52 11.91 -11.57
C PRO A 122 -13.35 11.44 -10.38
N ASP A 123 -12.77 11.57 -9.18
CA ASP A 123 -13.42 11.28 -7.89
C ASP A 123 -13.93 9.84 -7.69
N MET A 124 -13.46 8.90 -8.51
CA MET A 124 -13.76 7.48 -8.34
C MET A 124 -13.08 6.93 -7.07
N LEU A 125 -13.85 6.26 -6.21
CA LEU A 125 -13.31 5.45 -5.13
C LEU A 125 -12.79 4.12 -5.67
N TYR A 126 -11.52 3.84 -5.40
CA TYR A 126 -10.84 2.62 -5.76
C TYR A 126 -10.76 1.68 -4.55
N ARG A 127 -11.08 0.41 -4.78
CA ARG A 127 -10.80 -0.66 -3.82
C ARG A 127 -9.44 -1.26 -4.11
N GLY A 128 -8.46 -0.95 -3.27
CA GLY A 128 -7.14 -1.57 -3.32
C GLY A 128 -7.16 -2.95 -2.66
N ARG A 129 -6.50 -3.93 -3.28
CA ARG A 129 -6.22 -5.24 -2.67
C ARG A 129 -4.79 -5.67 -2.97
N SER A 130 -4.04 -5.98 -1.93
CA SER A 130 -2.68 -6.55 -2.04
C SER A 130 -2.60 -7.85 -1.26
N ARG A 131 -1.99 -8.89 -1.85
CA ARG A 131 -1.78 -10.20 -1.21
C ARG A 131 -0.30 -10.52 -1.15
N ARG A 132 0.16 -11.03 0.00
CA ARG A 132 1.41 -11.80 0.09
C ARG A 132 1.05 -13.27 0.04
N HIS A 133 1.27 -13.90 -1.12
CA HIS A 133 1.25 -15.35 -1.23
C HIS A 133 2.67 -15.86 -1.01
N LEU A 134 2.83 -16.84 -0.11
CA LEU A 134 4.05 -17.61 0.03
C LEU A 134 4.24 -18.37 -1.31
N ARG A 135 5.17 -17.94 -2.17
CA ARG A 135 5.63 -18.84 -3.22
C ARG A 135 6.33 -19.98 -2.49
N SER A 136 5.77 -21.19 -2.53
CA SER A 136 6.54 -22.37 -2.17
C SER A 136 7.77 -22.39 -3.07
N ARG A 137 8.95 -22.26 -2.47
CA ARG A 137 10.18 -22.66 -3.16
C ARG A 137 10.00 -24.15 -3.43
N ARG A 138 9.77 -24.55 -4.69
CA ARG A 138 10.01 -25.94 -5.06
C ARG A 138 11.47 -26.23 -4.71
N PRO A 139 11.78 -27.34 -4.00
CA PRO A 139 13.16 -27.78 -3.89
C PRO A 139 13.72 -27.93 -5.31
N ARG A 140 14.95 -27.46 -5.54
CA ARG A 140 15.69 -27.93 -6.72
C ARG A 140 15.75 -29.45 -6.59
N PRO A 141 15.44 -30.22 -7.65
CA PRO A 141 15.80 -31.62 -7.62
C PRO A 141 17.33 -31.67 -7.54
N ASP A 142 17.86 -32.26 -6.48
CA ASP A 142 19.27 -32.62 -6.43
C ASP A 142 19.57 -33.46 -7.68
N GLY A 143 20.50 -32.95 -8.46
CA GLY A 143 21.07 -33.68 -9.58
C GLY A 143 21.85 -34.87 -9.04
N ARG A 144 21.60 -36.01 -9.67
CA ARG A 144 22.25 -37.32 -9.46
C ARG A 144 23.76 -37.25 -9.25
#